data_AF-A0AB34KDS8-F1
#
_entry.id   AF-A0AB34KDS8-F1
#
_cell.length_a   1.000
_cell.length_b   1.000
_cell.length_c   1.000
_cell.angle_alpha   90.00
_cell.angle_beta   90.00
_cell.angle_gamma   90.00
#
_symmetry.space_group_name_H-M   'P 1'
#
loop_
_entity.id
_entity.type
_entity.pdbx_description
1 polymer ?
#
loop_
_entity_poly.entity_id
_entity_poly.type
_entity_poly.pdbx_seq_one_letter_code
_entity_poly.pdbx_strand_id
1 'polypeptide(L)'
;MTGRIPTIKFLQRIRDARRRQLIQNLTREVWNTPDCAHFTDVLVKNPLHTSHSDLRPHITVRMRTDDQISRGSGQTVHIYYDAQSEAYEAFTLYSERNDKPSSDEPKAE
;
A
#
# COMPACT_ATOMS: atom_id res chain seq x y z
N MET A 1 -22.45 3.10 8.12
CA MET A 1 -21.78 3.75 6.97
C MET A 1 -21.19 2.65 6.12
N THR A 2 -21.70 2.47 4.90
CA THR A 2 -21.28 1.40 3.98
C THR A 2 -20.07 1.90 3.20
N GLY A 3 -18.86 1.67 3.71
CA GLY A 3 -17.62 2.03 3.03
C GLY A 3 -17.44 1.24 1.73
N ARG A 4 -16.68 1.80 0.78
CA ARG A 4 -16.22 1.10 -0.42
C ARG A 4 -15.37 -0.10 0.00
N ILE A 5 -15.58 -1.25 -0.64
CA ILE A 5 -14.78 -2.46 -0.41
C ILE A 5 -13.70 -2.53 -1.51
N PRO A 6 -12.42 -2.31 -1.20
CA PRO A 6 -11.34 -2.49 -2.16
C PRO A 6 -11.08 -3.96 -2.43
N THR A 7 -10.69 -4.27 -3.67
CA THR A 7 -9.99 -5.53 -3.96
C THR A 7 -8.52 -5.36 -3.60
N ILE A 8 -8.12 -5.87 -2.42
CA ILE A 8 -6.74 -5.78 -1.93
C ILE A 8 -5.91 -6.95 -2.46
N LYS A 9 -4.94 -6.65 -3.32
CA LYS A 9 -4.00 -7.65 -3.85
C LYS A 9 -2.69 -7.61 -3.06
N PHE A 10 -2.25 -8.75 -2.56
CA PHE A 10 -0.96 -8.88 -1.88
C PHE A 10 0.10 -9.34 -2.87
N LEU A 11 1.17 -8.56 -3.05
CA LEU A 11 2.27 -8.93 -3.95
C LEU A 11 3.23 -9.97 -3.35
N GLN A 12 3.12 -10.21 -2.04
CA GLN A 12 3.90 -11.20 -1.32
C GLN A 12 3.01 -12.02 -0.38
N ARG A 13 3.41 -13.26 -0.12
CA ARG A 13 2.65 -14.15 0.77
C ARG A 13 2.87 -13.74 2.23
N ILE A 14 1.77 -13.41 2.91
CA ILE A 14 1.75 -13.18 4.37
C ILE A 14 1.22 -14.45 5.04
N ARG A 15 2.09 -15.13 5.79
CA ARG A 15 1.74 -16.39 6.48
C ARG A 15 0.92 -16.16 7.74
N ASP A 16 1.22 -15.08 8.45
CA ASP A 16 0.53 -14.70 9.69
C ASP A 16 -0.85 -14.11 9.36
N ALA A 17 -1.90 -14.82 9.79
CA ALA A 17 -3.28 -14.44 9.54
C ALA A 17 -3.68 -13.15 10.25
N ARG A 18 -3.20 -12.92 11.48
CA ARG A 18 -3.47 -11.70 12.25
C ARG A 18 -2.87 -10.49 11.53
N ARG A 19 -1.61 -10.60 11.10
CA ARG A 19 -0.94 -9.53 10.34
C ARG A 19 -1.65 -9.26 9.01
N ARG A 20 -2.07 -10.31 8.31
CA ARG A 20 -2.82 -10.15 7.06
C ARG A 20 -4.14 -9.40 7.30
N GLN A 21 -4.87 -9.74 8.36
CA GLN A 21 -6.12 -9.07 8.72
C GLN A 21 -5.89 -7.61 9.11
N LEU A 22 -4.86 -7.33 9.91
CA LEU A 22 -4.46 -5.98 10.27
C LEU A 22 -4.23 -5.11 9.03
N ILE A 23 -3.42 -5.61 8.08
CA ILE A 23 -3.12 -4.89 6.84
C ILE A 23 -4.37 -4.62 6.02
N GLN A 24 -5.27 -5.61 5.93
CA GLN A 24 -6.54 -5.40 5.25
C GLN A 24 -7.39 -4.31 5.91
N ASN A 25 -7.46 -4.30 7.24
CA ASN A 25 -8.22 -3.30 7.97
C ASN A 25 -7.64 -1.89 7.77
N LEU A 26 -6.34 -1.72 8.02
CA LEU A 26 -5.66 -0.43 7.84
C LEU A 26 -5.75 0.08 6.39
N THR A 27 -5.64 -0.81 5.40
CA THR A 27 -5.81 -0.44 3.99
C THR A 27 -7.25 -0.02 3.69
N ARG A 28 -8.26 -0.66 4.29
CA ARG A 28 -9.67 -0.26 4.14
C ARG A 28 -9.96 1.09 4.78
N GLU A 29 -9.37 1.41 5.92
CA GLU A 29 -9.52 2.73 6.55
C GLU A 29 -9.06 3.82 5.58
N VAL A 30 -7.82 3.72 5.08
CA VAL A 30 -7.26 4.69 4.14
C VAL A 30 -8.04 4.74 2.82
N TRP A 31 -8.45 3.58 2.29
CA TRP A 31 -9.25 3.49 1.07
C TRP A 31 -10.58 4.27 1.13
N ASN A 32 -11.16 4.40 2.31
CA ASN A 32 -12.43 5.08 2.52
C ASN A 32 -12.27 6.57 2.82
N THR A 33 -11.05 7.10 2.84
CA THR A 33 -10.81 8.54 2.97
C THR A 33 -11.15 9.29 1.67
N PRO A 34 -11.58 10.56 1.75
CA PRO A 34 -11.88 11.36 0.55
C PRO A 34 -10.70 11.46 -0.42
N ASP A 35 -9.48 11.59 0.12
CA ASP A 35 -8.25 11.70 -0.69
C ASP A 35 -7.96 10.44 -1.49
N CYS A 36 -8.42 9.26 -1.05
CA CYS A 36 -8.23 8.00 -1.76
C CYS A 36 -9.45 7.56 -2.58
N ALA A 37 -10.54 8.33 -2.59
CA ALA A 37 -11.80 7.94 -3.24
C ALA A 37 -11.67 7.78 -4.77
N HIS A 38 -10.66 8.39 -5.40
CA HIS A 38 -10.45 8.33 -6.84
C HIS A 38 -9.68 7.07 -7.29
N PHE A 39 -9.07 6.32 -6.38
CA PHE A 39 -8.36 5.09 -6.72
C PHE A 39 -9.34 3.93 -6.96
N THR A 40 -8.94 2.99 -7.82
CA THR A 40 -9.74 1.82 -8.23
C THR A 40 -9.02 0.50 -7.94
N ASP A 41 -7.71 0.52 -7.73
CA ASP A 41 -6.91 -0.66 -7.38
C ASP A 41 -5.94 -0.37 -6.23
N VAL A 42 -5.70 -1.39 -5.40
CA VAL A 42 -4.70 -1.34 -4.32
C VAL A 42 -3.87 -2.62 -4.26
N LEU A 43 -2.54 -2.43 -4.28
CA LEU A 43 -1.55 -3.48 -4.13
C LEU A 43 -0.76 -3.28 -2.84
N VAL A 44 -0.72 -4.28 -1.98
CA VAL A 44 0.17 -4.29 -0.80
C VAL A 44 1.57 -4.69 -1.27
N LYS A 45 2.52 -3.74 -1.22
CA LYS A 45 3.90 -3.98 -1.64
C LYS A 45 4.73 -4.58 -0.50
N ASN A 46 4.76 -3.89 0.64
CA ASN A 46 5.52 -4.32 1.81
C ASN A 46 4.62 -4.31 3.06
N PRO A 47 4.34 -5.48 3.65
CA PRO A 47 3.65 -5.59 4.91
C PRO A 47 4.63 -5.29 6.04
N LEU A 48 4.44 -4.15 6.72
CA LEU A 48 5.10 -3.81 7.98
C LEU A 48 6.62 -3.61 7.81
N HIS A 49 7.00 -2.46 7.24
CA HIS A 49 8.39 -2.07 7.07
C HIS A 49 8.70 -0.84 7.93
N THR A 50 9.91 -0.78 8.47
CA THR A 50 10.53 0.46 8.97
C THR A 50 11.61 0.82 7.96
N SER A 51 11.52 2.00 7.35
CA SER A 51 12.58 2.41 6.43
C SER A 51 13.78 2.95 7.20
N HIS A 52 14.97 2.89 6.63
CA HIS A 52 16.18 3.44 7.25
C HIS A 52 16.03 4.93 7.62
N SER A 53 15.15 5.65 6.93
CA SER A 53 14.83 7.06 7.15
C SER A 53 13.56 7.31 7.97
N ASP A 54 12.74 6.29 8.21
CA ASP A 54 11.46 6.39 8.91
C ASP A 54 11.26 5.12 9.74
N LEU A 55 11.59 5.25 11.02
CA LEU A 55 11.49 4.18 12.01
C LEU A 55 10.04 3.92 12.45
N ARG A 56 9.08 4.74 12.01
CA ARG A 56 7.67 4.49 12.34
C ARG A 56 7.19 3.24 11.61
N PRO A 57 6.54 2.31 12.32
CA PRO A 57 5.89 1.16 11.70
C PRO A 57 4.87 1.64 10.66
N HIS A 58 5.02 1.16 9.43
CA HIS A 58 4.07 1.47 8.37
C HIS A 58 3.87 0.32 7.40
N ILE A 59 2.72 0.34 6.73
CA ILE A 59 2.42 -0.53 5.59
C ILE A 59 2.64 0.29 4.34
N THR A 60 3.37 -0.26 3.38
CA THR A 60 3.50 0.34 2.05
C THR A 60 2.50 -0.31 1.10
N VAL A 61 1.53 0.48 0.65
CA VAL A 61 0.60 0.09 -0.42
C VAL A 61 0.83 0.96 -1.66
N ARG A 62 0.36 0.45 -2.79
CA ARG A 62 0.30 1.15 -4.07
C ARG A 62 -1.17 1.32 -4.41
N MET A 63 -1.62 2.55 -4.57
CA MET A 63 -2.97 2.83 -5.05
C MET A 63 -2.91 3.37 -6.47
N ARG A 64 -3.90 3.00 -7.29
CA ARG A 64 -3.92 3.32 -8.72
C ARG A 64 -5.32 3.65 -9.20
N THR A 65 -5.40 4.62 -10.10
CA THR A 65 -6.59 4.86 -10.95
C THR A 65 -6.52 3.97 -12.19
N ASP A 66 -7.63 3.85 -12.92
CA ASP A 66 -7.66 3.06 -14.17
C ASP A 66 -6.66 3.58 -15.21
N ASP A 67 -6.51 4.91 -15.30
CA ASP A 67 -5.53 5.56 -16.18
C ASP A 67 -4.09 5.22 -15.77
N GLN A 68 -3.77 5.28 -14.47
CA GLN A 68 -2.45 4.89 -13.94
C GLN A 68 -2.16 3.40 -14.19
N ILE A 69 -3.17 2.53 -14.06
CA ILE A 69 -3.02 1.10 -14.40
C ILE A 69 -2.62 0.94 -15.86
N SER A 70 -3.27 1.64 -16.78
CA SER A 70 -2.98 1.56 -18.22
C SER A 70 -1.56 2.02 -18.58
N ARG A 71 -1.03 3.01 -17.82
CA ARG A 71 0.31 3.57 -18.01
C ARG A 71 1.40 2.82 -17.24
N GLY A 72 1.05 1.80 -16.45
CA GLY A 72 2.00 1.10 -15.57
C GLY A 72 2.57 2.03 -14.49
N SER A 73 1.74 2.89 -13.92
CA SER A 73 2.11 3.84 -12.87
C SER A 73 1.19 3.72 -11.64
N GLY A 74 1.40 4.59 -10.66
CA GLY A 74 0.60 4.63 -9.46
C GLY A 74 1.20 5.50 -8.38
N GLN A 75 0.51 5.58 -7.25
CA GLN A 75 0.96 6.35 -6.09
C GLN A 75 1.26 5.42 -4.92
N THR A 76 2.41 5.65 -4.28
CA THR A 76 2.76 4.94 -3.06
C THR A 76 2.04 5.59 -1.89
N VAL A 77 1.48 4.77 -1.01
CA VAL A 77 0.87 5.22 0.24
C VAL A 77 1.58 4.52 1.39
N HIS A 78 2.08 5.31 2.34
CA HIS A 78 2.51 4.80 3.64
C HIS A 78 1.35 4.93 4.60
N ILE A 79 0.94 3.81 5.21
CA ILE A 79 -0.12 3.77 6.21
C ILE A 79 0.54 3.54 7.56
N TYR A 80 0.51 4.55 8.41
CA TYR A 80 1.07 4.54 9.76
C TYR A 80 0.04 4.04 10.75
N TYR A 81 0.51 3.24 11.70
CA TYR A 81 -0.33 2.66 12.74
C TYR A 81 0.50 2.50 14.02
N ASP A 82 -0.16 2.55 15.17
CA ASP A 82 0.50 2.32 16.45
C ASP A 82 0.80 0.82 16.61
N ALA A 83 2.04 0.46 16.89
CA ALA A 83 2.45 -0.94 16.97
C ALA A 83 1.93 -1.67 18.21
N GLN A 84 1.54 -0.96 19.26
CA GLN A 84 1.01 -1.58 20.49
C GLN A 84 -0.48 -1.90 20.38
N SER A 85 -1.27 -0.93 19.92
CA SER A 85 -2.72 -1.01 19.79
C SER A 85 -3.19 -1.49 18.42
N GLU A 86 -2.30 -1.54 17.43
CA GLU A 86 -2.60 -1.82 16.02
C GLU A 86 -3.60 -0.82 15.38
N ALA A 87 -3.80 0.34 16.02
CA ALA A 87 -4.73 1.38 15.58
C ALA A 87 -4.14 2.22 14.45
N TYR A 88 -5.00 2.59 13.49
CA TYR A 88 -4.64 3.53 12.43
C TYR A 88 -4.29 4.92 13.00
N GLU A 89 -3.18 5.51 12.54
CA GLU A 89 -2.76 6.86 12.96
C GLU A 89 -2.91 7.88 11.84
N ALA A 90 -2.30 7.60 10.69
CA ALA A 90 -2.21 8.54 9.57
C ALA A 90 -1.82 7.80 8.28
N PHE A 91 -1.93 8.47 7.14
CA PHE A 91 -1.27 8.04 5.91
C PHE A 91 -0.54 9.19 5.22
N THR A 92 0.45 8.84 4.41
CA THR A 92 1.13 9.77 3.50
C THR A 92 0.99 9.25 2.08
N LEU A 93 0.39 10.07 1.21
CA LEU A 93 0.29 9.81 -0.22
C LEU A 93 1.46 10.48 -0.94
N TYR A 94 2.27 9.69 -1.63
CA TYR A 94 3.40 10.19 -2.41
C TYR A 94 2.98 10.46 -3.86
N SER A 95 3.79 11.27 -4.54
CA SER A 95 3.62 11.54 -5.97
C SER A 95 3.63 10.27 -6.81
N GLU A 96 2.94 10.33 -7.95
CA GLU A 96 2.92 9.25 -8.93
C GLU A 96 4.34 8.86 -9.34
N ARG A 97 4.56 7.57 -9.50
CA ARG A 97 5.80 7.01 -10.04
C ARG A 97 5.44 5.96 -11.08
N ASN A 98 6.30 5.75 -12.07
CA ASN A 98 6.18 4.58 -12.93
C ASN A 98 6.56 3.33 -12.13
N ASP A 99 5.98 2.21 -12.51
CA ASP A 99 6.40 0.92 -12.00
C ASP A 99 7.84 0.67 -12.46
N LYS A 100 8.68 0.17 -11.55
CA LYS A 100 10.04 -0.19 -11.93
C LYS A 100 9.96 -1.36 -12.90
N PRO A 101 10.73 -1.36 -14.02
CA PRO A 101 10.91 -2.57 -14.78
C PRO A 101 11.43 -3.67 -13.84
N SER A 102 10.93 -4.89 -14.01
CA SER A 102 11.47 -6.05 -13.28
C SER A 102 12.96 -6.10 -13.56
N SER A 103 13.78 -6.05 -12.51
CA SER A 103 15.23 -6.14 -12.62
C SER A 103 15.63 -7.59 -12.90
N ASP A 104 15.28 -8.08 -14.09
CA ASP A 104 15.82 -9.28 -14.73
C ASP A 104 16.65 -8.85 -15.96
N GLU A 105 17.28 -7.68 -15.88
CA GLU A 105 18.37 -7.34 -16.79
C GLU A 105 19.64 -8.05 -16.29
N PRO A 106 20.22 -8.99 -17.06
CA PRO A 106 21.53 -9.52 -16.74
C PRO A 106 22.50 -8.34 -16.71
N LYS A 107 23.24 -8.19 -15.62
CA LYS A 107 24.39 -7.29 -15.60
C LYS A 107 25.34 -7.78 -16.69
N ALA A 108 25.51 -6.98 -17.75
CA ALA A 108 26.59 -7.20 -18.70
C ALA A 108 27.92 -7.06 -17.93
N GLU A 109 28.75 -8.10 -18.02
CA GLU A 109 30.15 -8.13 -17.56
C GLU A 109 31.00 -7.04 -18.22
#